data_AF-A0A1N7NEM4-F1
#
_entry.id   AF-A0A1N7NEM4-F1
#
_cell.length_a   1.000
_cell.length_b   1.000
_cell.length_c   1.000
_cell.angle_alpha   90.00
_cell.angle_beta   90.00
_cell.angle_gamma   90.00
#
_symmetry.space_group_name_H-M   'P 1'
#
loop_
_entity.id
_entity.type
_entity.pdbx_description
1 polymer ?
#
loop_
_entity_poly.entity_id
_entity_poly.type
_entity_poly.pdbx_seq_one_letter_code
_entity_poly.pdbx_strand_id
1 'polypeptide(L)'
;MIGFTRLLLIEAALAFVTYWALRLYITSRKREALENAWDRGEAGGAMEREPFIDVEMEAFKKSWVRRGLWLVVLVPYLVVGALIYFVN
;
A
#
# COMPACT_ATOMS: atom_id res chain seq x y z
N MET A 1 8.20 -32.03 0.13
CA MET A 1 7.74 -30.93 1.01
C MET A 1 8.69 -29.72 1.02
N ILE A 2 10.01 -29.91 1.09
CA ILE A 2 11.02 -28.82 1.14
C ILE A 2 10.92 -27.80 -0.03
N GLY A 3 10.56 -28.25 -1.25
CA GLY A 3 10.39 -27.35 -2.41
C GLY A 3 9.29 -26.31 -2.23
N PHE A 4 8.12 -26.72 -1.72
CA PHE A 4 7.00 -25.81 -1.44
C PHE A 4 7.33 -24.86 -0.29
N THR A 5 7.99 -25.34 0.75
CA THR A 5 8.45 -24.49 1.86
C THR A 5 9.39 -23.38 1.34
N ARG A 6 10.35 -23.73 0.48
CA ARG A 6 11.26 -22.74 -0.12
C ARG A 6 10.51 -21.72 -0.97
N LEU A 7 9.52 -22.16 -1.75
CA LEU A 7 8.70 -21.27 -2.58
C LEU A 7 7.90 -20.28 -1.72
N LEU A 8 7.23 -20.76 -0.66
CA LEU A 8 6.49 -19.90 0.27
C LEU A 8 7.39 -18.87 0.98
N LEU A 9 8.63 -19.24 1.31
CA LEU A 9 9.60 -18.30 1.90
C LEU A 9 10.02 -17.20 0.91
N ILE A 10 10.26 -17.56 -0.36
CA ILE A 10 10.60 -16.59 -1.40
C ILE A 10 9.42 -15.65 -1.65
N GLU A 11 8.21 -16.22 -1.74
CA GLU A 11 6.97 -15.44 -1.88
C GLU A 11 6.77 -14.49 -0.70
N ALA A 12 7.00 -14.95 0.54
CA ALA A 12 6.93 -14.11 1.73
C ALA A 12 7.90 -12.93 1.68
N ALA A 13 9.15 -13.18 1.28
CA ALA A 13 10.15 -12.12 1.12
C ALA A 13 9.72 -11.12 0.04
N LEU A 14 9.24 -11.60 -1.10
CA LEU A 14 8.80 -10.76 -2.20
C LEU A 14 7.57 -9.91 -1.83
N ALA A 15 6.58 -10.53 -1.18
CA ALA A 15 5.38 -9.86 -0.71
C ALA A 15 5.72 -8.78 0.33
N PHE A 16 6.63 -9.08 1.26
CA PHE A 16 7.09 -8.13 2.26
C PHE A 16 7.75 -6.90 1.60
N VAL A 17 8.74 -7.11 0.74
CA VAL A 17 9.44 -6.01 0.05
C VAL A 17 8.46 -5.18 -0.78
N THR A 18 7.60 -5.84 -1.55
CA THR A 18 6.63 -5.17 -2.44
C THR A 18 5.61 -4.35 -1.63
N TYR A 19 5.08 -4.92 -0.55
CA TYR A 19 4.14 -4.22 0.33
C TYR A 19 4.75 -2.93 0.91
N TRP A 20 5.97 -3.01 1.43
CA TRP A 20 6.64 -1.84 2.00
C TRP A 20 6.98 -0.79 0.94
N ALA A 21 7.50 -1.22 -0.22
CA ALA A 21 7.79 -0.33 -1.34
C ALA A 21 6.53 0.44 -1.79
N LEU A 22 5.42 -0.26 -2.01
CA LEU A 22 4.14 0.37 -2.39
C LEU A 22 3.60 1.29 -1.29
N ARG A 23 3.67 0.86 -0.02
CA ARG A 23 3.19 1.67 1.11
C ARG A 23 3.94 2.99 1.19
N LEU A 24 5.26 2.97 1.03
CA LEU A 24 6.09 4.17 1.03
C LEU A 24 5.80 5.04 -0.19
N TYR A 25 5.77 4.44 -1.38
CA TYR A 25 5.49 5.14 -2.64
C TYR A 25 4.16 5.91 -2.60
N ILE A 26 3.07 5.24 -2.23
CA ILE A 26 1.74 5.86 -2.24
C ILE A 26 1.67 6.95 -1.16
N THR A 27 2.25 6.72 0.03
CA THR A 27 2.25 7.73 1.11
C THR A 27 3.04 8.97 0.69
N SER A 28 4.20 8.78 0.06
CA SER A 28 5.03 9.89 -0.44
C SER A 28 4.29 10.70 -1.51
N ARG A 29 3.73 10.03 -2.52
CA ARG A 29 2.99 10.69 -3.61
C ARG A 29 1.75 11.41 -3.12
N LYS A 30 1.03 10.87 -2.13
CA LYS A 30 -0.13 11.55 -1.55
C LYS A 30 0.29 12.82 -0.79
N ARG A 31 1.39 12.80 -0.04
CA ARG A 31 1.90 14.00 0.64
C ARG A 31 2.29 15.07 -0.38
N GLU A 32 3.07 14.72 -1.40
CA GLU A 32 3.45 15.62 -2.49
C GLU A 32 2.22 16.22 -3.21
N ALA A 33 1.20 15.40 -3.48
CA ALA A 33 -0.04 15.88 -4.10
C ALA A 33 -0.79 16.88 -3.22
N LEU A 34 -0.78 16.71 -1.89
CA LEU A 34 -1.40 17.65 -0.95
C LEU A 34 -0.60 18.95 -0.85
N GLU A 35 0.73 18.87 -0.83
CA GLU A 35 1.60 20.05 -0.87
C GLU A 35 1.32 20.88 -2.12
N ASN A 36 1.27 20.22 -3.28
CA ASN A 36 0.95 20.89 -4.54
C ASN A 36 -0.49 21.44 -4.57
N ALA A 37 -1.46 20.78 -3.94
CA ALA A 37 -2.83 21.29 -3.84
C ALA A 37 -2.93 22.54 -2.96
N TRP A 38 -2.17 22.56 -1.85
CA TRP A 38 -2.03 23.74 -1.00
C TRP A 38 -1.42 24.91 -1.77
N ASP A 39 -0.31 24.68 -2.47
CA ASP A 39 0.40 25.70 -3.25
C ASP A 39 -0.44 26.28 -4.39
N ARG A 40 -1.40 25.49 -4.93
CA ARG A 40 -2.38 25.96 -5.93
C ARG A 40 -3.59 26.69 -5.34
N GLY A 41 -3.69 26.79 -4.00
CA GLY A 41 -4.83 27.44 -3.33
C GLY A 41 -6.11 26.60 -3.31
N GLU A 42 -6.07 25.31 -3.65
CA GLU A 42 -7.24 24.42 -3.69
C GLU A 42 -7.78 24.07 -2.30
N ALA A 43 -6.98 24.34 -1.27
CA ALA A 43 -7.31 24.06 0.12
C ALA A 43 -8.13 25.17 0.81
N GLY A 44 -8.58 26.18 0.06
CA GLY A 44 -9.58 27.14 0.52
C GLY A 44 -9.11 28.14 1.57
N GLY A 45 -7.80 28.27 1.80
CA GLY A 45 -7.20 29.33 2.62
C GLY A 45 -7.52 29.28 4.13
N ALA A 46 -8.22 28.25 4.61
CA ALA A 46 -8.76 28.22 5.97
C ALA A 46 -7.77 27.70 7.03
N MET A 47 -6.66 27.10 6.62
CA MET A 47 -5.74 26.38 7.50
C MET A 47 -4.28 26.63 7.10
N GLU A 48 -3.33 26.57 8.01
CA GLU A 48 -1.91 26.59 7.63
C GLU A 48 -1.52 25.29 6.88
N ARG A 49 -0.42 25.34 6.11
CA ARG A 49 0.02 24.25 5.24
C ARG A 49 0.16 22.90 5.96
N GLU A 50 0.90 22.86 7.06
CA GLU A 50 1.20 21.59 7.75
C GLU A 50 -0.05 20.97 8.40
N PRO A 51 -0.88 21.74 9.13
CA PRO A 51 -2.14 21.20 9.66
C PRO A 51 -3.09 20.68 8.56
N PHE A 52 -3.14 21.34 7.40
CA PHE A 52 -3.93 20.86 6.25
C PHE A 52 -3.42 19.49 5.76
N ILE A 53 -2.10 19.35 5.58
CA ILE A 53 -1.47 18.11 5.14
C ILE A 53 -1.71 16.99 6.15
N ASP A 54 -1.58 17.26 7.45
CA ASP A 54 -1.72 16.26 8.51
C ASP A 54 -3.15 15.70 8.60
N VAL A 55 -4.16 16.57 8.55
CA VAL A 55 -5.58 16.16 8.58
C VAL A 55 -5.91 15.29 7.37
N GLU A 56 -5.53 15.73 6.17
CA GLU A 56 -5.76 14.99 4.93
C GLU A 56 -4.98 13.67 4.89
N MET A 57 -3.79 13.64 5.51
CA MET A 57 -3.00 12.43 5.63
C MET A 57 -3.65 11.43 6.57
N GLU A 58 -4.19 11.85 7.72
CA GLU A 58 -4.94 10.98 8.62
C GLU A 58 -6.18 10.38 7.95
N ALA A 59 -6.91 11.17 7.15
CA ALA A 59 -7.99 10.66 6.33
C ALA A 59 -7.50 9.62 5.32
N PHE A 60 -6.38 9.89 4.64
CA PHE A 60 -5.74 8.95 3.72
C PHE A 60 -5.29 7.66 4.40
N LYS A 61 -4.78 7.71 5.64
CA LYS A 61 -4.37 6.51 6.41
C LYS A 61 -5.53 5.54 6.61
N LYS A 62 -6.76 6.05 6.71
CA LYS A 62 -8.00 5.26 6.89
C LYS A 62 -8.62 4.81 5.56
N SER A 63 -8.11 5.29 4.43
CA SER A 63 -8.67 5.02 3.10
C SER A 63 -8.55 3.55 2.68
N TRP A 64 -9.46 3.15 1.79
CA TRP A 64 -9.47 1.82 1.17
C TRP A 64 -8.19 1.52 0.36
N VAL A 65 -7.51 2.55 -0.16
CA VAL A 65 -6.23 2.38 -0.87
C VAL A 65 -5.19 1.71 0.02
N ARG A 66 -5.10 2.13 1.28
CA ARG A 66 -4.14 1.54 2.23
C ARG A 66 -4.56 0.16 2.69
N ARG A 67 -5.87 -0.10 2.79
CA ARG A 67 -6.41 -1.44 3.11
C ARG A 67 -6.19 -2.42 1.95
N GLY A 68 -6.29 -1.94 0.71
CA GLY A 68 -6.08 -2.73 -0.50
C GLY A 68 -4.65 -3.25 -0.68
N LEU A 69 -3.66 -2.65 -0.01
CA LEU A 69 -2.28 -3.17 -0.01
C LEU A 69 -2.17 -4.61 0.52
N TRP A 70 -3.10 -5.03 1.39
CA TRP A 70 -3.15 -6.42 1.85
C TRP A 70 -3.45 -7.41 0.73
N LEU A 71 -4.13 -6.99 -0.34
CA LEU A 71 -4.38 -7.84 -1.50
C LEU A 71 -3.09 -8.20 -2.23
N VAL A 72 -2.09 -7.30 -2.25
CA VAL A 72 -0.78 -7.57 -2.84
C VAL A 72 -0.07 -8.71 -2.10
N VAL A 73 -0.33 -8.85 -0.80
CA VAL A 73 0.20 -9.95 0.00
C VAL A 73 -0.66 -11.20 -0.17
N LEU A 74 -1.98 -11.08 -0.04
CA LEU A 74 -2.89 -12.23 0.03
C LEU A 74 -3.12 -12.93 -1.32
N VAL A 75 -3.25 -12.17 -2.41
CA VAL A 75 -3.62 -12.72 -3.72
C VAL A 75 -2.57 -13.71 -4.25
N PRO A 76 -1.25 -13.43 -4.19
CA PRO A 76 -0.24 -14.40 -4.58
C PRO A 76 -0.38 -15.74 -3.86
N TYR A 77 -0.56 -15.71 -2.52
CA TYR A 77 -0.70 -16.94 -1.74
C TYR A 77 -1.94 -17.74 -2.12
N LEU A 78 -3.06 -17.06 -2.38
CA LEU A 78 -4.28 -17.69 -2.86
C LEU A 78 -4.08 -18.34 -4.23
N VAL A 79 -3.35 -17.69 -5.14
CA VAL A 79 -3.02 -18.24 -6.45
C VAL A 79 -2.16 -19.49 -6.32
N VAL A 80 -1.08 -19.44 -5.53
CA VAL A 80 -0.22 -20.61 -5.27
C VAL A 80 -1.01 -21.75 -4.64
N GLY A 81 -1.83 -21.47 -3.62
CA GLY A 81 -2.66 -22.46 -2.95
C GLY A 81 -3.70 -23.10 -3.89
N ALA A 82 -4.36 -22.29 -4.71
CA ALA A 82 -5.31 -22.79 -5.72
C ALA A 82 -4.62 -23.67 -6.75
N LEU A 83 -3.44 -23.29 -7.25
CA LEU A 83 -2.66 -24.09 -8.18
C LEU A 83 -2.29 -25.45 -7.58
N ILE A 84 -1.89 -25.48 -6.31
CA ILE A 84 -1.60 -26.73 -5.60
C ILE A 84 -2.86 -27.61 -5.53
N TYR A 85 -4.01 -27.02 -5.18
CA TYR A 85 -5.28 -27.75 -5.06
C TYR A 85 -5.81 -28.33 -6.38
N PHE A 86 -5.63 -27.63 -7.51
CA PHE A 86 -6.14 -28.10 -8.80
C PHE A 86 -5.20 -29.06 -9.53
N VAL A 87 -3.90 -29.01 -9.24
CA VAL A 87 -2.88 -29.83 -9.92
C VAL A 87 -2.63 -31.17 -9.22
N ASN A 88 -2.89 -31.26 -7.92
CA ASN A 88 -2.76 -32.48 -7.10
C ASN A 88 -4.14 -33.04 -6.74
#